data_AF-X1HIE2-F1
#
_entry.id   AF-X1HIE2-F1
#
_cell.length_a   1.000
_cell.length_b   1.000
_cell.length_c   1.000
_cell.angle_alpha   90.00
_cell.angle_beta   90.00
_cell.angle_gamma   90.00
#
_symmetry.space_group_name_H-M   'P 1'
#
loop_
_entity.id
_entity.type
_entity.pdbx_description
1 polymer ?
#
loop_
_entity_poly.entity_id
_entity_poly.type
_entity_poly.pdbx_seq_one_letter_code
_entity_poly.pdbx_strand_id
1 'polypeptide(L)'
;FFEIQAEKVWKMLPDILNSIFTSSRVGFKKEYFDGLDKRWDETLSHYEKMKWIDAETKTQLMELKKLPFSQGLFAYLVVNLMLTIKHTTTWTDVIASDIRRKLNVEHRPTDVSAAELIPAAFLDPKRKPEIIHILKQLGLPDEQIELLFLSFHRAYDEGTIRTLYFREVITEPEVYDKMKAIGYNEQRTKEIIQSWPVIPSLGDIVRYIAKEAFEPEMIELFGLLEGYPPEAEEWAAKQGLSKRWVEAEWVAHWRDLGIDFMLEAYHRHIVDWPLVERYMALIEIPPKLREIV
;
A
#
# COMPACT_ATOMS: atom_id res chain seq x y z
N PHE A 1 17.05 23.68 -39.02
CA PHE A 1 17.61 24.70 -38.11
C PHE A 1 18.82 24.17 -37.34
N PHE A 2 18.71 23.01 -36.67
CA PHE A 2 19.83 22.38 -35.93
C PHE A 2 21.02 21.99 -36.81
N GLU A 3 20.81 21.47 -38.03
CA GLU A 3 21.92 21.09 -38.93
C GLU A 3 22.78 22.29 -39.37
N ILE A 4 22.14 23.40 -39.75
CA ILE A 4 22.84 24.59 -40.26
C ILE A 4 23.66 25.28 -39.16
N GLN A 5 23.18 25.29 -37.90
CA GLN A 5 23.95 25.85 -36.79
C GLN A 5 25.05 24.90 -36.30
N ALA A 6 24.80 23.59 -36.24
CA ALA A 6 25.82 22.61 -35.88
C ALA A 6 26.98 22.62 -36.89
N GLU A 7 26.68 22.64 -38.19
CA GLU A 7 27.71 22.66 -39.24
C GLU A 7 28.58 23.92 -39.18
N LYS A 8 28.00 25.08 -38.84
CA LYS A 8 28.73 26.34 -38.69
C LYS A 8 29.67 26.33 -37.48
N VAL A 9 29.24 25.74 -36.35
CA VAL A 9 30.08 25.57 -35.15
C VAL A 9 31.23 24.61 -35.44
N TRP A 10 30.97 23.46 -36.08
CA TRP A 10 32.00 22.48 -36.42
C TRP A 10 32.99 22.98 -37.46
N LYS A 11 32.58 23.83 -38.42
CA LYS A 11 33.49 24.45 -39.39
C LYS A 11 34.40 25.52 -38.78
N MET A 12 33.95 26.23 -37.74
CA MET A 12 34.76 27.24 -37.05
C MET A 12 35.70 26.65 -36.00
N LEU A 13 35.40 25.44 -35.51
CA LEU A 13 36.15 24.81 -34.42
C LEU A 13 37.64 24.59 -34.73
N PRO A 14 38.06 24.11 -35.92
CA PRO A 14 39.47 23.96 -36.26
C PRO A 14 40.24 25.27 -36.26
N ASP A 15 39.65 26.35 -36.75
CA ASP A 15 40.28 27.69 -36.78
C ASP A 15 40.41 28.27 -35.38
N ILE A 16 39.39 28.09 -34.53
CA ILE A 16 39.43 28.47 -33.12
C ILE A 16 40.52 27.68 -32.39
N LEU A 17 40.56 26.36 -32.57
CA LEU A 17 41.57 25.49 -31.96
C LEU A 17 42.99 25.84 -32.46
N ASN A 18 43.15 26.12 -33.74
CA ASN A 18 44.44 26.50 -34.33
C ASN A 18 44.87 27.90 -33.87
N SER A 19 43.94 28.84 -33.71
CA SER A 19 44.21 30.15 -33.09
C SER A 19 44.63 29.99 -31.63
N ILE A 20 43.93 29.19 -30.83
CA ILE A 20 44.32 28.88 -29.44
C ILE A 20 45.70 28.22 -29.41
N PHE A 21 45.98 27.30 -30.33
CA PHE A 21 47.25 26.58 -30.40
C PHE A 21 48.42 27.48 -30.84
N THR A 22 48.21 28.36 -31.83
CA THR A 22 49.23 29.31 -32.29
C THR A 22 49.46 30.44 -31.28
N SER A 23 48.40 30.97 -30.66
CA SER A 23 48.51 31.95 -29.58
C SER A 23 49.17 31.38 -28.33
N SER A 24 48.93 30.10 -28.00
CA SER A 24 49.63 29.44 -26.90
C SER A 24 51.11 29.22 -27.24
N ARG A 25 51.47 28.82 -28.47
CA ARG A 25 52.86 28.63 -28.91
C ARG A 25 53.71 29.91 -28.87
N VAL A 26 53.11 31.09 -29.08
CA VAL A 26 53.80 32.40 -29.00
C VAL A 26 53.88 32.93 -27.55
N GLY A 27 53.01 32.46 -26.66
CA GLY A 27 52.91 32.89 -25.26
C GLY A 27 53.70 32.08 -24.23
N PHE A 28 54.32 30.95 -24.60
CA PHE A 28 55.11 30.11 -23.68
C PHE A 28 56.52 30.68 -23.34
N LYS A 29 56.62 32.00 -23.14
CA LYS A 29 57.80 32.61 -22.50
C LYS A 29 57.63 32.53 -20.98
N LYS A 30 58.72 32.29 -20.25
CA LYS A 30 58.76 32.23 -18.77
C LYS A 30 58.04 33.42 -18.10
N GLU A 31 58.18 34.60 -18.71
CA GLU A 31 57.52 35.86 -18.33
C GLU A 31 55.97 35.81 -18.31
N TYR A 32 55.33 34.99 -19.17
CA TYR A 32 53.87 34.84 -19.16
C TYR A 32 53.37 34.10 -17.90
N PHE A 33 54.24 33.30 -17.28
CA PHE A 33 53.91 32.42 -16.17
C PHE A 33 54.52 32.84 -14.82
N ASP A 34 55.36 33.88 -14.80
CA ASP A 34 55.86 34.48 -13.55
C ASP A 34 54.72 35.08 -12.68
N GLY A 35 53.49 35.15 -13.22
CA GLY A 35 52.28 35.57 -12.51
C GLY A 35 51.21 34.47 -12.31
N LEU A 36 51.53 33.19 -12.49
CA LEU A 36 50.55 32.09 -12.37
C LEU A 36 49.80 32.12 -11.02
N ASP A 37 50.53 32.45 -9.96
CA ASP A 37 50.01 32.60 -8.60
C ASP A 37 48.94 33.67 -8.48
N LYS A 38 49.15 34.82 -9.12
CA LYS A 38 48.20 35.93 -9.16
C LYS A 38 46.97 35.55 -9.99
N ARG A 39 47.16 34.79 -11.08
CA ARG A 39 46.06 34.33 -11.93
C ARG A 39 45.15 33.32 -11.23
N TRP A 40 45.68 32.41 -10.40
CA TRP A 40 44.86 31.54 -9.54
C TRP A 40 43.93 32.36 -8.65
N ASP A 41 44.49 33.33 -7.93
CA ASP A 41 43.74 34.20 -7.02
C ASP A 41 42.67 35.01 -7.77
N GLU A 42 43.03 35.64 -8.89
CA GLU A 42 42.09 36.43 -9.71
C GLU A 42 40.98 35.58 -10.30
N THR A 43 41.31 34.40 -10.83
CA THR A 43 40.33 33.56 -11.54
C THR A 43 39.37 32.88 -10.57
N LEU A 44 39.87 32.32 -9.47
CA LEU A 44 39.00 31.72 -8.46
C LEU A 44 38.18 32.78 -7.71
N SER A 45 38.72 33.97 -7.47
CA SER A 45 37.93 35.09 -6.91
C SER A 45 36.85 35.57 -7.87
N HIS A 46 37.12 35.56 -9.17
CA HIS A 46 36.11 35.83 -10.19
C HIS A 46 35.00 34.78 -10.16
N TYR A 47 35.35 33.49 -10.10
CA TYR A 47 34.37 32.40 -10.00
C TYR A 47 33.56 32.45 -8.71
N GLU A 48 34.18 32.75 -7.58
CA GLU A 48 33.48 32.95 -6.30
C GLU A 48 32.52 34.15 -6.38
N LYS A 49 32.96 35.29 -6.93
CA LYS A 49 32.13 36.49 -7.11
C LYS A 49 30.92 36.21 -8.01
N MET A 50 31.13 35.41 -9.06
CA MET A 50 30.05 34.95 -9.95
C MET A 50 29.21 33.82 -9.34
N LYS A 51 29.53 33.36 -8.12
CA LYS A 51 28.90 32.25 -7.40
C LYS A 51 28.99 30.90 -8.13
N TRP A 52 30.04 30.69 -8.92
CA TRP A 52 30.30 29.40 -9.59
C TRP A 52 30.93 28.38 -8.64
N ILE A 53 31.64 28.87 -7.62
CA ILE A 53 32.20 28.12 -6.51
C ILE A 53 31.92 28.86 -5.21
N ASP A 54 31.86 28.14 -4.10
CA ASP A 54 31.80 28.74 -2.77
C ASP A 54 33.21 29.04 -2.22
N ALA A 55 33.26 29.77 -1.10
CA ALA A 55 34.50 30.19 -0.45
C ALA A 55 35.35 29.00 0.03
N GLU A 56 34.71 27.90 0.43
CA GLU A 56 35.39 26.68 0.88
C GLU A 56 36.09 25.99 -0.29
N THR A 57 35.37 25.80 -1.40
CA THR A 57 35.89 25.23 -2.65
C THR A 57 37.03 26.08 -3.21
N LYS A 58 36.92 27.42 -3.16
CA LYS A 58 38.02 28.32 -3.50
C LYS A 58 39.27 28.03 -2.65
N THR A 59 39.09 27.90 -1.34
CA THR A 59 40.18 27.63 -0.40
C THR A 59 40.86 26.28 -0.70
N GLN A 60 40.08 25.24 -0.99
CA GLN A 60 40.60 23.92 -1.37
C GLN A 60 41.36 23.95 -2.70
N LEU A 61 40.84 24.64 -3.72
CA LEU A 61 41.51 24.77 -5.02
C LEU A 61 42.81 25.59 -4.93
N MET A 62 42.88 26.55 -4.02
CA MET A 62 44.11 27.32 -3.75
C MET A 62 45.25 26.46 -3.22
N GLU A 63 45.00 25.28 -2.65
CA GLU A 63 46.06 24.37 -2.23
C GLU A 63 46.86 23.81 -3.40
N LEU A 64 46.24 23.71 -4.59
CA LEU A 64 46.89 23.23 -5.82
C LEU A 64 47.99 24.18 -6.32
N LYS A 65 48.01 25.43 -5.81
CA LYS A 65 49.09 26.41 -6.04
C LYS A 65 50.43 25.95 -5.47
N LYS A 66 50.42 25.07 -4.44
CA LYS A 66 51.65 24.55 -3.79
C LYS A 66 52.39 23.52 -4.66
N LEU A 67 51.80 23.06 -5.76
CA LEU A 67 52.39 22.07 -6.65
C LEU A 67 53.61 22.64 -7.41
N PRO A 68 54.59 21.80 -7.79
CA PRO A 68 55.68 22.20 -8.68
C PRO A 68 55.14 22.85 -9.96
N PHE A 69 55.86 23.86 -10.48
CA PHE A 69 55.39 24.73 -11.58
C PHE A 69 54.68 24.01 -12.74
N SER A 70 55.24 22.90 -13.25
CA SER A 70 54.64 22.14 -14.35
C SER A 70 53.31 21.47 -13.97
N GLN A 71 53.21 20.95 -12.75
CA GLN A 71 51.99 20.36 -12.21
C GLN A 71 50.96 21.43 -11.83
N GLY A 72 51.39 22.56 -11.27
CA GLY A 72 50.54 23.70 -10.93
C GLY A 72 49.91 24.35 -12.17
N LEU A 73 50.65 24.45 -13.27
CA LEU A 73 50.13 24.93 -14.55
C LEU A 73 49.08 23.97 -15.13
N PHE A 74 49.37 22.66 -15.11
CA PHE A 74 48.41 21.66 -15.57
C PHE A 74 47.14 21.67 -14.71
N ALA A 75 47.27 21.73 -13.38
CA ALA A 75 46.16 21.84 -12.45
C ALA A 75 45.32 23.11 -12.71
N TYR A 76 45.95 24.25 -12.97
CA TYR A 76 45.27 25.50 -13.31
C TYR A 76 44.41 25.35 -14.56
N LEU A 77 44.98 24.77 -15.63
CA LEU A 77 44.26 24.57 -16.89
C LEU A 77 43.09 23.60 -16.73
N VAL A 78 43.29 22.49 -16.02
CA VAL A 78 42.25 21.48 -15.78
C VAL A 78 41.11 22.05 -14.93
N VAL A 79 41.43 22.74 -13.83
CA VAL A 79 40.41 23.33 -12.95
C VAL A 79 39.58 24.37 -13.69
N ASN A 80 40.22 25.27 -14.43
CA ASN A 80 39.50 26.27 -15.23
C ASN A 80 38.61 25.63 -16.30
N LEU A 81 39.12 24.61 -16.99
CA LEU A 81 38.35 23.88 -17.99
C LEU A 81 37.13 23.19 -17.34
N MET A 82 37.33 22.48 -16.22
CA MET A 82 36.26 21.77 -15.53
C MET A 82 35.19 22.71 -14.98
N LEU A 83 35.57 23.82 -14.35
CA LEU A 83 34.62 24.81 -13.85
C LEU A 83 33.84 25.46 -15.00
N THR A 84 34.50 25.76 -16.10
CA THR A 84 33.85 26.30 -17.30
C THR A 84 32.88 25.30 -17.93
N ILE A 85 33.25 24.01 -18.03
CA ILE A 85 32.37 22.95 -18.51
C ILE A 85 31.15 22.81 -17.61
N LYS A 86 31.34 22.67 -16.29
CA LYS A 86 30.25 22.53 -15.31
C LYS A 86 29.28 23.71 -15.36
N HIS A 87 29.80 24.91 -15.51
CA HIS A 87 28.96 26.09 -15.62
C HIS A 87 28.20 26.11 -16.94
N THR A 88 28.88 25.81 -18.05
CA THR A 88 28.24 25.70 -19.37
C THR A 88 27.15 24.65 -19.36
N THR A 89 27.37 23.47 -18.77
CA THR A 89 26.34 22.42 -18.66
C THR A 89 25.14 22.91 -17.86
N THR A 90 25.38 23.59 -16.73
CA THR A 90 24.32 24.18 -15.90
C THR A 90 23.47 25.18 -16.68
N TRP A 91 24.10 26.11 -17.41
CA TRP A 91 23.37 27.07 -18.27
C TRP A 91 22.64 26.37 -19.41
N THR A 92 23.27 25.39 -20.05
CA THR A 92 22.62 24.62 -21.10
C THR A 92 21.44 23.83 -20.55
N ASP A 93 21.48 23.32 -19.32
CA ASP A 93 20.34 22.63 -18.71
C ASP A 93 19.20 23.60 -18.39
N VAL A 94 19.50 24.82 -17.91
CA VAL A 94 18.47 25.86 -17.68
C VAL A 94 17.84 26.30 -19.00
N ILE A 95 18.63 26.62 -20.02
CA ILE A 95 18.12 27.05 -21.35
C ILE A 95 17.42 25.88 -22.05
N ALA A 96 18.01 24.68 -22.00
CA ALA A 96 17.41 23.49 -22.57
C ALA A 96 16.19 23.05 -21.79
N SER A 97 15.97 23.45 -20.52
CA SER A 97 14.76 23.05 -19.79
C SER A 97 13.50 23.60 -20.46
N ASP A 98 13.50 24.86 -20.90
CA ASP A 98 12.38 25.46 -21.62
C ASP A 98 12.20 24.85 -23.02
N ILE A 99 13.31 24.56 -23.71
CA ILE A 99 13.29 23.91 -25.01
C ILE A 99 12.78 22.47 -24.89
N ARG A 100 13.30 21.68 -23.94
CA ARG A 100 12.84 20.32 -23.60
C ARG A 100 11.37 20.33 -23.21
N ARG A 101 10.93 21.31 -22.41
CA ARG A 101 9.51 21.45 -22.04
C ARG A 101 8.63 21.72 -23.27
N LYS A 102 9.03 22.63 -24.16
CA LYS A 102 8.30 22.88 -25.43
C LYS A 102 8.25 21.64 -26.31
N LEU A 103 9.38 20.97 -26.49
CA LEU A 103 9.46 19.72 -27.25
C LEU A 103 8.60 18.61 -26.62
N ASN A 104 8.58 18.50 -25.29
CA ASN A 104 7.74 17.52 -24.59
C ASN A 104 6.25 17.84 -24.73
N VAL A 105 5.84 19.11 -24.76
CA VAL A 105 4.44 19.50 -24.99
C VAL A 105 4.01 19.22 -26.43
N GLU A 106 4.89 19.53 -27.40
CA GLU A 106 4.62 19.38 -28.83
C GLU A 106 4.62 17.92 -29.28
N HIS A 107 5.63 17.15 -28.89
CA HIS A 107 5.82 15.78 -29.33
C HIS A 107 5.31 14.73 -28.35
N ARG A 108 5.06 15.11 -27.09
CA ARG A 108 4.58 14.22 -26.02
C ARG A 108 5.32 12.87 -26.00
N PRO A 109 6.66 12.88 -25.93
CA PRO A 109 7.47 11.67 -26.07
C PRO A 109 7.35 10.73 -24.86
N THR A 110 6.71 11.18 -23.78
CA THR A 110 6.49 10.40 -22.57
C THR A 110 5.13 9.71 -22.66
N ASP A 111 5.15 8.41 -22.87
CA ASP A 111 3.97 7.58 -22.71
C ASP A 111 3.61 7.43 -21.23
N VAL A 112 2.32 7.17 -20.99
CA VAL A 112 1.80 6.85 -19.65
C VAL A 112 2.40 5.53 -19.19
N SER A 113 2.71 5.41 -17.89
CA SER A 113 3.28 4.18 -17.36
C SER A 113 2.32 2.99 -17.55
N ALA A 114 2.87 1.80 -17.79
CA ALA A 114 2.05 0.59 -17.97
C ALA A 114 1.10 0.36 -16.78
N ALA A 115 1.55 0.63 -15.56
CA ALA A 115 0.77 0.48 -14.33
C ALA A 115 -0.45 1.43 -14.26
N GLU A 116 -0.37 2.61 -14.88
CA GLU A 116 -1.47 3.59 -14.92
C GLU A 116 -2.51 3.28 -15.99
N LEU A 117 -2.11 2.62 -17.08
CA LEU A 117 -3.02 2.27 -18.18
C LEU A 117 -3.88 1.05 -17.88
N ILE A 118 -3.36 0.07 -17.15
CA ILE A 118 -4.08 -1.19 -16.89
C ILE A 118 -5.42 -0.98 -16.16
N PRO A 119 -5.53 -0.14 -15.10
CA PRO A 119 -6.82 0.15 -14.46
C PRO A 119 -7.88 0.71 -15.43
N ALA A 120 -7.48 1.52 -16.41
CA ALA A 120 -8.42 2.09 -17.38
C ALA A 120 -9.08 1.00 -18.25
N ALA A 121 -8.36 -0.08 -18.56
CA ALA A 121 -8.89 -1.22 -19.32
C ALA A 121 -9.91 -2.04 -18.50
N PHE A 122 -9.83 -2.03 -17.18
CA PHE A 122 -10.83 -2.65 -16.30
C PHE A 122 -12.09 -1.78 -16.13
N LEU A 123 -11.93 -0.45 -16.18
CA LEU A 123 -13.05 0.49 -16.10
C LEU A 123 -13.83 0.59 -17.42
N ASP A 124 -13.14 0.58 -18.56
CA ASP A 124 -13.74 0.57 -19.90
C ASP A 124 -13.16 -0.58 -20.77
N PRO A 125 -13.80 -1.76 -20.74
CA PRO A 125 -13.34 -2.92 -21.51
C PRO A 125 -13.26 -2.69 -23.02
N LYS A 126 -14.00 -1.71 -23.56
CA LYS A 126 -13.98 -1.39 -24.99
C LYS A 126 -12.65 -0.78 -25.44
N ARG A 127 -11.93 -0.14 -24.51
CA ARG A 127 -10.61 0.46 -24.75
C ARG A 127 -9.44 -0.49 -24.49
N LYS A 128 -9.71 -1.71 -24.02
CA LYS A 128 -8.66 -2.71 -23.80
C LYS A 128 -7.76 -2.94 -25.02
N PRO A 129 -8.26 -3.01 -26.27
CA PRO A 129 -7.39 -3.16 -27.45
C PRO A 129 -6.44 -1.96 -27.68
N GLU A 130 -6.91 -0.73 -27.42
CA GLU A 130 -6.12 0.50 -27.50
C GLU A 130 -5.00 0.49 -26.46
N ILE A 131 -5.33 0.10 -25.22
CA ILE A 131 -4.35 0.00 -24.13
C ILE A 131 -3.30 -1.06 -24.42
N ILE A 132 -3.70 -2.24 -24.92
CA ILE A 132 -2.75 -3.27 -25.36
C ILE A 132 -1.82 -2.73 -26.46
N HIS A 133 -2.35 -1.95 -27.41
CA HIS A 133 -1.52 -1.33 -28.45
C HIS A 133 -0.47 -0.37 -27.87
N ILE A 134 -0.85 0.48 -26.91
CA ILE A 134 0.09 1.39 -26.22
C ILE A 134 1.15 0.59 -25.45
N LEU A 135 0.76 -0.46 -24.73
CA LEU A 135 1.71 -1.32 -24.01
C LEU A 135 2.70 -2.02 -24.96
N LYS A 136 2.28 -2.40 -26.16
CA LYS A 136 3.18 -2.92 -27.20
C LYS A 136 4.15 -1.85 -27.71
N GLN A 137 3.71 -0.59 -27.85
CA GLN A 137 4.58 0.53 -28.24
C GLN A 137 5.65 0.81 -27.17
N LEU A 138 5.36 0.55 -25.90
CA LEU A 138 6.33 0.57 -24.80
C LEU A 138 7.36 -0.59 -24.85
N GLY A 139 7.23 -1.51 -25.81
CA GLY A 139 8.13 -2.64 -26.00
C GLY A 139 7.84 -3.85 -25.11
N LEU A 140 6.67 -3.92 -24.48
CA LEU A 140 6.27 -5.07 -23.66
C LEU A 140 5.84 -6.24 -24.55
N PRO A 141 6.34 -7.47 -24.32
CA PRO A 141 5.87 -8.65 -25.03
C PRO A 141 4.47 -9.06 -24.58
N ASP A 142 3.73 -9.73 -25.45
CA ASP A 142 2.33 -10.13 -25.23
C ASP A 142 2.14 -10.91 -23.93
N GLU A 143 3.06 -11.84 -23.62
CA GLU A 143 3.07 -12.62 -22.38
C GLU A 143 3.16 -11.73 -21.12
N GLN A 144 3.97 -10.67 -21.15
CA GLN A 144 4.09 -9.74 -20.02
C GLN A 144 2.87 -8.83 -19.89
N ILE A 145 2.25 -8.46 -21.02
CA ILE A 145 0.98 -7.71 -21.02
C ILE A 145 -0.09 -8.55 -20.33
N GLU A 146 -0.21 -9.83 -20.65
CA GLU A 146 -1.16 -10.74 -19.99
C GLU A 146 -0.92 -10.85 -18.49
N LEU A 147 0.34 -11.01 -18.06
CA LEU A 147 0.71 -11.03 -16.64
C LEU A 147 0.40 -9.71 -15.92
N LEU A 148 0.57 -8.57 -16.60
CA LEU A 148 0.17 -7.26 -16.08
C LEU A 148 -1.34 -7.16 -15.91
N PHE A 149 -2.13 -7.64 -16.88
CA PHE A 149 -3.58 -7.68 -16.71
C PHE A 149 -3.98 -8.60 -15.55
N LEU A 150 -3.35 -9.77 -15.42
CA LEU A 150 -3.63 -10.70 -14.35
C LEU A 150 -3.31 -10.09 -12.97
N SER A 151 -2.21 -9.35 -12.83
CA SER A 151 -1.79 -8.78 -11.54
C SER A 151 -2.69 -7.65 -11.05
N PHE A 152 -3.41 -6.97 -11.94
CA PHE A 152 -4.38 -5.93 -11.59
C PHE A 152 -5.81 -6.48 -11.42
N HIS A 153 -6.02 -7.77 -11.63
CA HIS A 153 -7.31 -8.38 -11.34
C HIS A 153 -7.60 -8.31 -9.84
N ARG A 154 -8.67 -7.60 -9.47
CA ARG A 154 -9.11 -7.49 -8.08
C ARG A 154 -9.89 -8.73 -7.68
N ALA A 155 -9.21 -9.67 -7.04
CA ALA A 155 -9.87 -10.78 -6.37
C ALA A 155 -10.64 -10.30 -5.13
N TYR A 156 -11.66 -11.06 -4.72
CA TYR A 156 -12.37 -10.83 -3.47
C TYR A 156 -11.45 -11.12 -2.27
N ASP A 157 -11.57 -10.33 -1.20
CA ASP A 157 -10.94 -10.68 0.07
C ASP A 157 -11.66 -11.88 0.73
N GLU A 158 -10.99 -12.52 1.67
CA GLU A 158 -11.49 -13.70 2.39
C GLU A 158 -12.82 -13.43 3.11
N GLY A 159 -13.02 -12.25 3.69
CA GLY A 159 -14.26 -11.86 4.36
C GLY A 159 -15.44 -11.74 3.40
N THR A 160 -15.20 -11.17 2.22
CA THR A 160 -16.20 -11.14 1.14
C THR A 160 -16.53 -12.55 0.67
N ILE A 161 -15.53 -13.42 0.47
CA ILE A 161 -15.75 -14.82 0.06
C ILE A 161 -16.60 -15.56 1.11
N ARG A 162 -16.24 -15.46 2.40
CA ARG A 162 -17.01 -16.01 3.52
C ARG A 162 -18.47 -15.55 3.51
N THR A 163 -18.68 -14.24 3.30
CA THR A 163 -20.03 -13.65 3.25
C THR A 163 -20.85 -14.22 2.09
N LEU A 164 -20.25 -14.34 0.90
CA LEU A 164 -20.91 -14.92 -0.26
C LEU A 164 -21.24 -16.40 -0.05
N TYR A 165 -20.35 -17.14 0.60
CA TYR A 165 -20.56 -18.55 0.92
C TYR A 165 -21.74 -18.74 1.89
N PHE A 166 -21.75 -18.04 3.03
CA PHE A 166 -22.86 -18.16 3.99
C PHE A 166 -24.19 -17.65 3.44
N ARG A 167 -24.17 -16.75 2.46
CA ARG A 167 -25.37 -16.29 1.75
C ARG A 167 -25.79 -17.19 0.60
N GLU A 168 -25.14 -18.34 0.44
CA GLU A 168 -25.42 -19.32 -0.62
C GLU A 168 -25.31 -18.74 -2.04
N VAL A 169 -24.54 -17.65 -2.20
CA VAL A 169 -24.28 -17.02 -3.51
C VAL A 169 -23.23 -17.81 -4.28
N ILE A 170 -22.32 -18.47 -3.56
CA ILE A 170 -21.26 -19.30 -4.12
C ILE A 170 -21.22 -20.65 -3.40
N THR A 171 -20.83 -21.67 -4.15
CA THR A 171 -20.66 -23.04 -3.67
C THR A 171 -19.28 -23.26 -3.05
N GLU A 172 -19.11 -24.35 -2.31
CA GLU A 172 -17.81 -24.71 -1.72
C GLU A 172 -16.70 -24.84 -2.78
N PRO A 173 -16.86 -25.52 -3.94
CA PRO A 173 -15.84 -25.53 -4.99
C PRO A 173 -15.44 -24.13 -5.47
N GLU A 174 -16.41 -23.21 -5.62
CA GLU A 174 -16.15 -21.83 -6.02
C GLU A 174 -15.41 -21.03 -4.92
N VAL A 175 -15.54 -21.41 -3.65
CA VAL A 175 -14.71 -20.87 -2.56
C VAL A 175 -13.25 -21.23 -2.80
N TYR A 176 -12.94 -22.49 -3.11
CA TYR A 176 -11.55 -22.91 -3.38
C TYR A 176 -10.93 -22.16 -4.57
N ASP A 177 -11.69 -21.97 -5.66
CA ASP A 177 -11.24 -21.21 -6.81
C ASP A 177 -10.94 -19.74 -6.46
N LYS A 178 -11.81 -19.10 -5.67
CA LYS A 178 -11.63 -17.70 -5.25
C LYS A 178 -10.49 -17.54 -4.23
N MET A 179 -10.35 -18.47 -3.29
CA MET A 179 -9.28 -18.49 -2.30
C MET A 179 -7.91 -18.71 -2.97
N LYS A 180 -7.86 -19.51 -4.05
CA LYS A 180 -6.67 -19.66 -4.89
C LYS A 180 -6.29 -18.35 -5.58
N ALA A 181 -7.26 -17.56 -6.04
CA ALA A 181 -7.02 -16.27 -6.70
C ALA A 181 -6.36 -15.23 -5.76
N ILE A 182 -6.55 -15.35 -4.45
CA ILE A 182 -5.86 -14.51 -3.43
C ILE A 182 -4.62 -15.19 -2.81
N GLY A 183 -4.20 -16.36 -3.34
CA GLY A 183 -2.94 -17.00 -2.98
C GLY A 183 -3.01 -18.06 -1.88
N TYR A 184 -4.20 -18.52 -1.48
CA TYR A 184 -4.32 -19.68 -0.58
C TYR A 184 -4.25 -21.00 -1.36
N ASN A 185 -3.66 -22.02 -0.75
CA ASN A 185 -3.72 -23.39 -1.26
C ASN A 185 -4.96 -24.11 -0.71
N GLU A 186 -5.26 -25.30 -1.24
CA GLU A 186 -6.43 -26.09 -0.83
C GLU A 186 -6.43 -26.41 0.67
N GLN A 187 -5.28 -26.81 1.22
CA GLN A 187 -5.18 -27.15 2.63
C GLN A 187 -5.51 -25.96 3.54
N ARG A 188 -4.90 -24.80 3.28
CA ARG A 188 -5.18 -23.56 4.03
C ARG A 188 -6.63 -23.11 3.86
N THR A 189 -7.17 -23.27 2.65
CA THR A 189 -8.59 -22.94 2.38
C THR A 189 -9.50 -23.79 3.25
N LYS A 190 -9.25 -25.10 3.33
CA LYS A 190 -10.00 -26.02 4.19
C LYS A 190 -9.91 -25.62 5.68
N GLU A 191 -8.72 -25.28 6.16
CA GLU A 191 -8.51 -24.82 7.55
C GLU A 191 -9.26 -23.51 7.84
N ILE A 192 -9.25 -22.57 6.90
CA ILE A 192 -9.97 -21.30 7.02
C ILE A 192 -11.49 -21.52 7.02
N ILE A 193 -12.03 -22.36 6.15
CA ILE A 193 -13.47 -22.68 6.11
C ILE A 193 -13.95 -23.22 7.46
N GLN A 194 -13.13 -24.06 8.13
CA GLN A 194 -13.44 -24.56 9.46
C GLN A 194 -13.51 -23.46 10.54
N SER A 195 -12.86 -22.30 10.31
CA SER A 195 -12.90 -21.17 11.24
C SER A 195 -14.12 -20.25 11.05
N TRP A 196 -14.85 -20.39 9.95
CA TRP A 196 -15.95 -19.50 9.60
C TRP A 196 -17.23 -19.64 10.45
N PRO A 197 -17.63 -20.84 10.92
CA PRO A 197 -18.75 -20.97 11.83
C PRO A 197 -18.55 -20.09 13.08
N VAL A 198 -19.56 -19.31 13.42
CA VAL A 198 -19.52 -18.41 14.57
C VAL A 198 -19.76 -19.21 15.84
N ILE A 199 -18.84 -19.06 16.78
CA ILE A 199 -18.98 -19.50 18.16
C ILE A 199 -19.22 -18.24 19.01
N PRO A 200 -20.30 -18.19 19.83
CA PRO A 200 -20.56 -17.08 20.73
C PRO A 200 -19.39 -16.80 21.68
N SER A 201 -19.35 -15.59 22.25
CA SER A 201 -18.29 -15.24 23.19
C SER A 201 -18.35 -16.10 24.45
N LEU A 202 -17.24 -16.20 25.19
CA LEU A 202 -17.26 -16.91 26.49
C LEU A 202 -18.32 -16.34 27.44
N GLY A 203 -18.53 -15.02 27.43
CA GLY A 203 -19.57 -14.38 28.24
C GLY A 203 -20.97 -14.82 27.85
N ASP A 204 -21.26 -14.91 26.55
CA ASP A 204 -22.54 -15.42 26.06
C ASP A 204 -22.74 -16.89 26.43
N ILE A 205 -21.70 -17.72 26.26
CA ILE A 205 -21.74 -19.13 26.64
C ILE A 205 -22.04 -19.29 28.13
N VAL A 206 -21.38 -18.53 29.00
CA VAL A 206 -21.64 -18.55 30.45
C VAL A 206 -23.07 -18.12 30.75
N ARG A 207 -23.58 -17.08 30.08
CA ARG A 207 -24.98 -16.65 30.20
C ARG A 207 -25.96 -17.74 29.76
N TYR A 208 -25.70 -18.41 28.65
CA TYR A 208 -26.53 -19.52 28.18
C TYR A 208 -26.56 -20.68 29.17
N ILE A 209 -25.41 -21.03 29.76
CA ILE A 209 -25.32 -22.03 30.82
C ILE A 209 -26.14 -21.60 32.03
N ALA A 210 -25.99 -20.34 32.47
CA ALA A 210 -26.71 -19.81 33.62
C ALA A 210 -28.23 -19.76 33.41
N LYS A 211 -28.68 -19.56 32.16
CA LYS A 211 -30.09 -19.57 31.74
C LYS A 211 -30.60 -20.95 31.33
N GLU A 212 -29.92 -22.02 31.74
CA GLU A 212 -30.36 -23.40 31.52
C GLU A 212 -30.54 -23.78 30.03
N ALA A 213 -29.89 -23.03 29.12
CA ALA A 213 -30.03 -23.21 27.67
C ALA A 213 -29.39 -24.53 27.17
N PHE A 214 -28.70 -25.27 28.02
CA PHE A 214 -28.11 -26.59 27.76
C PHE A 214 -28.81 -27.72 28.51
N GLU A 215 -29.87 -27.43 29.27
CA GLU A 215 -30.58 -28.41 30.09
C GLU A 215 -31.97 -28.70 29.48
N PRO A 216 -32.14 -29.79 28.70
CA PRO A 216 -33.38 -30.07 27.98
C PRO A 216 -34.60 -30.18 28.90
N GLU A 217 -34.41 -30.74 30.10
CA GLU A 217 -35.48 -30.84 31.10
C GLU A 217 -36.00 -29.46 31.55
N MET A 218 -35.10 -28.48 31.70
CA MET A 218 -35.47 -27.11 32.10
C MET A 218 -36.16 -26.37 30.96
N ILE A 219 -35.67 -26.58 29.73
CA ILE A 219 -36.27 -26.01 28.51
C ILE A 219 -37.71 -26.50 28.35
N GLU A 220 -37.95 -27.80 28.52
CA GLU A 220 -39.29 -28.40 28.43
C GLU A 220 -40.18 -27.95 29.59
N LEU A 221 -39.68 -27.99 30.82
CA LEU A 221 -40.44 -27.64 32.02
C LEU A 221 -40.96 -26.19 32.00
N PHE A 222 -40.14 -25.25 31.55
CA PHE A 222 -40.47 -23.83 31.52
C PHE A 222 -40.90 -23.32 30.14
N GLY A 223 -41.00 -24.20 29.13
CA GLY A 223 -41.37 -23.81 27.78
C GLY A 223 -40.42 -22.79 27.16
N LEU A 224 -39.11 -22.86 27.42
CA LEU A 224 -38.16 -21.81 27.06
C LEU A 224 -37.93 -21.67 25.54
N LEU A 225 -38.37 -22.64 24.76
CA LEU A 225 -38.40 -22.60 23.30
C LEU A 225 -39.78 -22.24 22.72
N GLU A 226 -40.78 -21.99 23.57
CA GLU A 226 -42.09 -21.56 23.09
C GLU A 226 -41.97 -20.25 22.31
N GLY A 227 -42.73 -20.14 21.21
CA GLY A 227 -42.70 -18.98 20.33
C GLY A 227 -41.40 -18.79 19.55
N TYR A 228 -40.47 -19.75 19.58
CA TYR A 228 -39.23 -19.67 18.81
C TYR A 228 -39.51 -19.45 17.32
N PRO A 229 -38.97 -18.38 16.70
CA PRO A 229 -39.21 -18.04 15.29
C PRO A 229 -38.28 -18.84 14.38
N PRO A 230 -38.74 -19.88 13.66
CA PRO A 230 -37.85 -20.70 12.84
C PRO A 230 -37.20 -19.92 11.69
N GLU A 231 -37.82 -18.83 11.25
CA GLU A 231 -37.28 -17.93 10.23
C GLU A 231 -35.97 -17.24 10.68
N ALA A 232 -35.74 -17.13 11.98
CA ALA A 232 -34.48 -16.59 12.50
C ALA A 232 -33.28 -17.50 12.18
N GLU A 233 -33.49 -18.81 12.01
CA GLU A 233 -32.43 -19.77 11.67
C GLU A 233 -31.81 -19.47 10.31
N GLU A 234 -32.64 -19.10 9.32
CA GLU A 234 -32.17 -18.76 7.97
C GLU A 234 -31.19 -17.58 8.01
N TRP A 235 -31.56 -16.52 8.72
CA TRP A 235 -30.75 -15.31 8.80
C TRP A 235 -29.51 -15.49 9.68
N ALA A 236 -29.59 -16.33 10.71
CA ALA A 236 -28.46 -16.69 11.55
C ALA A 236 -27.45 -17.56 10.80
N ALA A 237 -27.92 -18.54 10.01
CA ALA A 237 -27.07 -19.37 9.16
C ALA A 237 -26.28 -18.52 8.15
N LYS A 238 -26.92 -17.49 7.58
CA LYS A 238 -26.26 -16.49 6.70
C LYS A 238 -25.21 -15.64 7.38
N GLN A 239 -25.12 -15.67 8.72
CA GLN A 239 -24.07 -15.05 9.52
C GLN A 239 -23.05 -16.08 10.05
N GLY A 240 -23.24 -17.37 9.76
CA GLY A 240 -22.41 -18.46 10.25
C GLY A 240 -22.80 -18.97 11.64
N LEU A 241 -23.91 -18.55 12.22
CA LEU A 241 -24.43 -19.09 13.47
C LEU A 241 -25.18 -20.40 13.22
N SER A 242 -24.89 -21.42 14.03
CA SER A 242 -25.64 -22.68 14.00
C SER A 242 -27.01 -22.54 14.67
N LYS A 243 -27.98 -23.34 14.24
CA LYS A 243 -29.30 -23.47 14.89
C LYS A 243 -29.19 -23.58 16.41
N ARG A 244 -28.26 -24.41 16.90
CA ARG A 244 -28.03 -24.64 18.33
C ARG A 244 -27.73 -23.35 19.09
N TRP A 245 -26.97 -22.43 18.49
CA TRP A 245 -26.63 -21.14 19.11
C TRP A 245 -27.81 -20.16 19.08
N VAL A 246 -28.63 -20.21 18.03
CA VAL A 246 -29.86 -19.41 17.96
C VAL A 246 -30.87 -19.86 19.01
N GLU A 247 -31.05 -21.17 19.18
CA GLU A 247 -31.87 -21.74 20.25
C GLU A 247 -31.33 -21.39 21.63
N ALA A 248 -30.00 -21.39 21.83
CA ALA A 248 -29.39 -21.01 23.10
C ALA A 248 -29.66 -19.55 23.45
N GLU A 249 -29.48 -18.65 22.48
CA GLU A 249 -29.79 -17.23 22.64
C GLU A 249 -31.28 -17.05 22.93
N TRP A 250 -32.16 -17.80 22.26
CA TRP A 250 -33.59 -17.75 22.54
C TRP A 250 -33.90 -18.24 23.96
N VAL A 251 -33.35 -19.35 24.43
CA VAL A 251 -33.60 -19.76 25.81
C VAL A 251 -33.11 -18.68 26.81
N ALA A 252 -31.98 -18.03 26.52
CA ALA A 252 -31.42 -16.99 27.38
C ALA A 252 -32.02 -15.58 27.20
N HIS A 253 -32.91 -15.36 26.23
CA HIS A 253 -33.47 -14.03 25.96
C HIS A 253 -34.61 -13.65 26.92
N TRP A 254 -35.23 -14.64 27.55
CA TRP A 254 -36.34 -14.44 28.46
C TRP A 254 -35.93 -13.61 29.67
N ARG A 255 -36.87 -12.81 30.17
CA ARG A 255 -36.73 -12.11 31.44
C ARG A 255 -37.44 -12.91 32.51
N ASP A 256 -36.69 -13.26 33.54
CA ASP A 256 -37.23 -14.00 34.66
C ASP A 256 -38.15 -13.14 35.55
N LEU A 257 -39.14 -13.80 36.15
CA LEU A 257 -39.90 -13.28 37.27
C LEU A 257 -39.01 -13.25 38.53
N GLY A 258 -39.29 -12.30 39.42
CA GLY A 258 -38.67 -12.29 40.74
C GLY A 258 -39.09 -13.51 41.56
N ILE A 259 -38.18 -14.02 42.40
CA ILE A 259 -38.44 -15.20 43.24
C ILE A 259 -39.67 -15.05 44.14
N ASP A 260 -39.98 -13.83 44.58
CA ASP A 260 -41.14 -13.51 45.42
C ASP A 260 -42.46 -13.97 44.79
N PHE A 261 -42.61 -13.83 43.46
CA PHE A 261 -43.80 -14.28 42.76
C PHE A 261 -43.96 -15.80 42.80
N MET A 262 -42.86 -16.54 42.70
CA MET A 262 -42.88 -18.00 42.75
C MET A 262 -43.13 -18.52 44.16
N LEU A 263 -42.57 -17.86 45.19
CA LEU A 263 -42.88 -18.17 46.58
C LEU A 263 -44.34 -17.86 46.93
N GLU A 264 -44.89 -16.75 46.43
CA GLU A 264 -46.30 -16.43 46.58
C GLU A 264 -47.19 -17.47 45.89
N ALA A 265 -46.83 -17.89 44.67
CA ALA A 265 -47.54 -18.95 43.95
C ALA A 265 -47.53 -20.27 44.72
N TYR A 266 -46.40 -20.64 45.33
CA TYR A 266 -46.29 -21.81 46.19
C TYR A 266 -47.18 -21.71 47.44
N HIS A 267 -47.14 -20.58 48.16
CA HIS A 267 -48.00 -20.37 49.34
C HIS A 267 -49.49 -20.34 49.00
N ARG A 268 -49.85 -20.01 47.75
CA ARG A 268 -51.23 -20.09 47.23
C ARG A 268 -51.59 -21.47 46.68
N HIS A 269 -50.69 -22.45 46.77
CA HIS A 269 -50.86 -23.81 46.25
C HIS A 269 -51.09 -23.86 44.72
N ILE A 270 -50.53 -22.91 43.98
CA ILE A 270 -50.55 -22.89 42.50
C ILE A 270 -49.43 -23.78 41.95
N VAL A 271 -48.29 -23.83 42.63
CA VAL A 271 -47.11 -24.63 42.26
C VAL A 271 -46.60 -25.41 43.47
N ASP A 272 -45.77 -26.43 43.24
CA ASP A 272 -45.11 -27.21 44.28
C ASP A 272 -43.68 -26.73 44.56
N TRP A 273 -43.12 -27.14 45.70
CA TRP A 273 -41.76 -26.75 46.09
C TRP A 273 -40.68 -27.23 45.11
N PRO A 274 -40.73 -28.46 44.55
CA PRO A 274 -39.79 -28.88 43.51
C PRO A 274 -39.74 -27.94 42.30
N LEU A 275 -40.88 -27.41 41.83
CA LEU A 275 -40.88 -26.43 40.74
C LEU A 275 -40.23 -25.10 41.17
N VAL A 276 -40.47 -24.64 42.41
CA VAL A 276 -39.81 -23.45 42.95
C VAL A 276 -38.29 -23.64 43.01
N GLU A 277 -37.81 -24.80 43.48
CA GLU A 277 -36.38 -25.11 43.57
C GLU A 277 -35.72 -25.12 42.18
N ARG A 278 -36.38 -25.73 41.18
CA ARG A 278 -35.93 -25.65 39.78
C ARG A 278 -35.94 -24.21 39.26
N TYR A 279 -36.96 -23.43 39.58
CA TYR A 279 -37.03 -22.02 39.20
C TYR A 279 -35.88 -21.19 39.79
N MET A 280 -35.50 -21.44 41.04
CA MET A 280 -34.34 -20.78 41.65
C MET A 280 -33.04 -21.07 40.87
N ALA A 281 -32.91 -22.23 40.24
CA ALA A 281 -31.78 -22.53 39.35
C ALA A 281 -31.81 -21.67 38.08
N LEU A 282 -32.98 -21.60 37.42
CA LEU A 282 -33.19 -20.81 36.20
C LEU A 282 -32.84 -19.32 36.37
N ILE A 283 -33.18 -18.74 37.53
CA ILE A 283 -32.90 -17.33 37.84
C ILE A 283 -31.53 -17.10 38.50
N GLU A 284 -30.66 -18.12 38.46
CA GLU A 284 -29.26 -18.04 38.87
C GLU A 284 -29.04 -17.88 40.39
N ILE A 285 -29.97 -18.32 41.24
CA ILE A 285 -29.74 -18.40 42.69
C ILE A 285 -28.78 -19.56 42.99
N PRO A 286 -27.63 -19.31 43.64
CA PRO A 286 -26.67 -20.35 44.02
C PRO A 286 -27.31 -21.43 44.90
N PRO A 287 -26.97 -22.73 44.74
CA PRO A 287 -27.58 -23.82 45.51
C PRO A 287 -27.63 -23.59 47.03
N LYS A 288 -26.54 -23.07 47.61
CA LYS A 288 -26.47 -22.80 49.05
C LYS A 288 -27.44 -21.72 49.54
N LEU A 289 -27.82 -20.78 48.67
CA LEU A 289 -28.80 -19.75 49.01
C LEU A 289 -30.23 -20.24 48.86
N ARG A 290 -30.48 -21.30 48.08
CA ARG A 290 -31.82 -21.90 47.91
C ARG A 290 -32.36 -22.51 49.20
N GLU A 291 -31.47 -22.97 50.09
CA GLU A 291 -31.84 -23.53 51.41
C GLU A 291 -32.30 -22.45 52.41
N ILE A 292 -32.05 -21.17 52.13
CA ILE A 292 -32.33 -20.04 53.04
C ILE A 292 -33.65 -19.34 52.68
N VAL A 293 -34.02 -19.41 51.39
CA VAL A 293 -35.24 -18.83 50.82
C VAL A 293 -36.45 -19.68 51.20
#